data_AF-A0A2C6A0D8-F1
#
_entry.id   AF-A0A2C6A0D8-F1
#
_cell.length_a   1.000
_cell.length_b   1.000
_cell.length_c   1.000
_cell.angle_alpha   90.00
_cell.angle_beta   90.00
_cell.angle_gamma   90.00
#
_symmetry.space_group_name_H-M   'P 1'
#
loop_
_entity.id
_entity.type
_entity.pdbx_description
1 polymer ?
#
loop_
_entity_poly.entity_id
_entity_poly.type
_entity_poly.pdbx_seq_one_letter_code
_entity_poly.pdbx_strand_id
1 'polypeptide(L)'
;MDEPTNHGMVKELHEDLARKYKTIGPRVETIWRSFDKGKRTRCLKAGAEDGVVLRHPLDPALGNVCKFMPEWNLRDIAEPGSDFLLHLLRHRATKSLYEQYCEGANGAPGDRDLIIDMMLTRNLRHVDSFKDCFTIFLDNDQYGMSSRMVSHHAETLAKLQPAIQAGVCVPQSTGELILMRQLYLLQSLNILVEDILDQGSQTRDRKDRPKKPDDAATAALSKLAIDTPSAQPTLPDLMASARDQRDSLEDYLTLLCSEPVVLAHAVNMSFFGRPELVADEKGRRLPVHTDKYTSAAFFDVIHGAIKAAAIWKYIAHLLELLESSASDKVYRAIVLQEISNICHLEYSRAQAIFRQYVQTCTGAKWFRRASNGLDSVGNPRVTMKGDPEELTRADPQLHYMLRLCQTDTNASKAVGWLTKLSELHAAHPAEREKLLPAEADSLSDLAVIVAFIQDLSPAVSMPSFSRKKRQAFVARSQGLEAELNQLKKQVDLRDFAAPS
;
A
#
# COMPACT_ATOMS: atom_id res chain seq x y z
N MET A 1 -3.11 16.20 -6.06
CA MET A 1 -3.59 16.14 -4.67
C MET A 1 -2.72 17.07 -3.90
N ASP A 2 -3.31 18.05 -3.20
CA ASP A 2 -2.56 18.87 -2.26
C ASP A 2 -1.97 17.97 -1.16
N GLU A 3 -0.79 18.33 -0.64
CA GLU A 3 -0.19 17.58 0.47
C GLU A 3 -1.17 17.58 1.65
N PRO A 4 -1.40 16.40 2.29
CA PRO A 4 -2.33 16.33 3.40
C PRO A 4 -1.83 17.22 4.55
N THR A 5 -2.72 18.08 5.04
CA THR A 5 -2.45 18.97 6.18
C THR A 5 -2.49 18.18 7.49
N ASN A 6 -1.73 18.61 8.50
CA ASN A 6 -1.71 17.98 9.83
C ASN A 6 -3.13 17.81 10.40
N HIS A 7 -3.99 18.83 10.28
CA HIS A 7 -5.36 18.75 10.80
C HIS A 7 -6.24 17.73 10.06
N GLY A 8 -6.09 17.59 8.74
CA GLY A 8 -6.83 16.59 7.96
C GLY A 8 -6.44 15.18 8.37
N MET A 9 -5.14 14.95 8.58
CA MET A 9 -4.63 13.65 9.04
C MET A 9 -5.08 13.30 10.46
N VAL A 10 -5.10 14.27 11.38
CA VAL A 10 -5.55 14.05 12.77
C VAL A 10 -7.02 13.62 12.81
N LYS A 11 -7.89 14.28 12.03
CA LYS A 11 -9.31 13.88 11.91
C LYS A 11 -9.45 12.46 11.42
N GLU A 12 -8.73 12.12 10.36
CA GLU A 12 -8.80 10.79 9.75
C GLU A 12 -8.30 9.67 10.68
N LEU A 13 -7.14 9.85 11.32
CA LEU A 13 -6.62 8.88 12.29
C LEU A 13 -7.52 8.71 13.51
N HIS A 14 -8.19 9.79 13.94
CA HIS A 14 -9.16 9.74 15.02
C HIS A 14 -10.40 8.94 14.64
N GLU A 15 -10.96 9.19 13.45
CA GLU A 15 -12.09 8.39 12.93
C GLU A 15 -11.73 6.90 12.80
N ASP A 16 -10.53 6.60 12.30
CA ASP A 16 -10.01 5.23 12.19
C ASP A 16 -9.93 4.58 13.57
N LEU A 17 -9.30 5.24 14.54
CA LEU A 17 -9.16 4.73 15.90
C LEU A 17 -10.53 4.52 16.58
N ALA A 18 -11.45 5.47 16.41
CA ALA A 18 -12.80 5.40 16.95
C ALA A 18 -13.58 4.21 16.39
N ARG A 19 -13.50 3.97 15.07
CA ARG A 19 -14.13 2.81 14.43
C ARG A 19 -13.49 1.51 14.88
N LYS A 20 -12.15 1.40 14.89
CA LYS A 20 -11.45 0.20 15.40
C LYS A 20 -11.86 -0.11 16.83
N TYR A 21 -11.83 0.88 17.71
CA TYR A 21 -12.23 0.68 19.11
C TYR A 21 -13.69 0.24 19.24
N LYS A 22 -14.60 0.80 18.44
CA LYS A 22 -16.01 0.38 18.42
C LYS A 22 -16.18 -1.09 17.98
N THR A 23 -15.47 -1.53 16.94
CA THR A 23 -15.66 -2.85 16.33
C THR A 23 -14.90 -3.95 17.06
N ILE A 24 -13.65 -3.68 17.47
CA ILE A 24 -12.72 -4.69 18.03
C ILE A 24 -12.14 -4.33 19.40
N GLY A 25 -12.47 -3.15 19.96
CA GLY A 25 -11.94 -2.68 21.26
C GLY A 25 -12.05 -3.71 22.39
N PRO A 26 -13.22 -4.33 22.65
CA PRO A 26 -13.35 -5.34 23.70
C PRO A 26 -12.41 -6.54 23.53
N ARG A 27 -12.15 -6.95 22.27
CA ARG A 27 -11.22 -8.03 21.95
C ARG A 27 -9.77 -7.59 22.21
N VAL A 28 -9.40 -6.38 21.78
CA VAL A 28 -8.08 -5.78 22.03
C VAL A 28 -7.81 -5.70 23.53
N GLU A 29 -8.76 -5.22 24.32
CA GLU A 29 -8.65 -5.16 25.78
C GLU A 29 -8.42 -6.54 26.40
N THR A 30 -9.18 -7.55 25.95
CA THR A 30 -9.05 -8.92 26.43
C THR A 30 -7.65 -9.49 26.12
N ILE A 31 -7.18 -9.32 24.88
CA ILE A 31 -5.84 -9.77 24.46
C ILE A 31 -4.76 -9.04 25.27
N TRP A 32 -4.84 -7.72 25.38
CA TRP A 32 -3.86 -6.91 26.11
C TRP A 32 -3.75 -7.31 27.59
N ARG A 33 -4.89 -7.57 28.26
CA ARG A 33 -4.91 -8.05 29.64
C ARG A 33 -4.30 -9.45 29.80
N SER A 34 -4.31 -10.27 28.75
CA SER A 34 -3.66 -11.59 28.76
C SER A 34 -2.14 -11.55 28.52
N PHE A 35 -1.59 -10.41 28.08
CA PHE A 35 -0.18 -10.29 27.76
C PHE A 35 0.69 -10.05 28.98
N ASP A 36 1.80 -10.78 29.06
CA ASP A 36 2.90 -10.50 29.96
C ASP A 36 3.70 -9.25 29.51
N LYS A 37 4.65 -8.82 30.35
CA LYS A 37 5.51 -7.66 30.09
C LYS A 37 6.28 -7.78 28.78
N GLY A 38 6.70 -9.00 28.41
CA GLY A 38 7.46 -9.28 27.20
C GLY A 38 6.63 -9.06 25.94
N LYS A 39 5.41 -9.61 25.88
CA LYS A 39 4.45 -9.40 24.80
C LYS A 39 4.05 -7.93 24.65
N ARG A 40 3.74 -7.25 25.77
CA ARG A 40 3.43 -5.81 25.77
C ARG A 40 4.59 -4.97 25.22
N THR A 41 5.83 -5.29 25.64
CA THR A 41 7.05 -4.63 25.14
C THR A 41 7.25 -4.88 23.64
N ARG A 42 7.01 -6.10 23.15
CA ARG A 42 7.10 -6.41 21.71
C ARG A 42 6.10 -5.60 20.89
N CYS A 43 4.84 -5.52 21.32
CA CYS A 43 3.84 -4.71 20.63
C CYS A 43 4.29 -3.25 20.55
N LEU A 44 4.73 -2.66 21.68
CA LEU A 44 5.13 -1.25 21.70
C LEU A 44 6.36 -0.95 20.81
N LYS A 45 7.24 -1.93 20.62
CA LYS A 45 8.45 -1.78 19.79
C LYS A 45 8.22 -2.10 18.31
N ALA A 46 7.23 -2.92 17.98
CA ALA A 46 6.98 -3.35 16.60
C ALA A 46 6.63 -2.15 15.69
N GLY A 47 5.84 -1.20 16.20
CA GLY A 47 5.49 0.04 15.50
C GLY A 47 6.53 1.18 15.55
N ALA A 48 7.67 1.01 16.21
CA ALA A 48 8.66 2.07 16.40
C ALA A 48 9.85 1.95 15.42
N GLU A 49 10.35 3.09 14.93
CA GLU A 49 11.58 3.13 14.12
C GLU A 49 12.76 2.54 14.94
N ASP A 50 13.45 1.55 14.36
CA ASP A 50 14.49 0.74 15.01
C ASP A 50 14.09 0.08 16.34
N GLY A 51 12.78 -0.04 16.63
CA GLY A 51 12.26 -0.59 17.88
C GLY A 51 12.58 0.25 19.12
N VAL A 52 12.89 1.54 18.94
CA VAL A 52 13.28 2.45 20.02
C VAL A 52 12.06 3.21 20.55
N VAL A 53 11.85 3.12 21.87
CA VAL A 53 10.73 3.74 22.58
C VAL A 53 11.22 4.34 23.89
N LEU A 54 10.51 5.35 24.42
CA LEU A 54 10.86 5.96 25.70
C LEU A 54 10.86 4.90 26.81
N ARG A 55 11.90 4.88 27.63
CA ARG A 55 11.97 3.98 28.80
C ARG A 55 11.00 4.42 29.89
N HIS A 56 10.85 5.74 30.06
CA HIS A 56 9.97 6.38 31.03
C HIS A 56 9.58 7.79 30.52
N PRO A 57 8.59 8.48 31.12
CA PRO A 57 8.07 9.77 30.62
C PRO A 57 9.11 10.88 30.40
N LEU A 58 10.18 10.89 31.20
CA LEU A 58 11.23 11.91 31.15
C LEU A 58 12.48 11.51 30.32
N ASP A 59 12.43 10.40 29.60
CA ASP A 59 13.60 9.84 28.90
C ASP A 59 14.05 10.74 27.73
N PRO A 60 15.25 11.35 27.78
CA PRO A 60 15.70 12.26 26.73
C PRO A 60 16.29 11.55 25.51
N ALA A 61 16.40 10.21 25.50
CA ALA A 61 17.09 9.46 24.44
C ALA A 61 16.50 9.67 23.03
N LEU A 62 15.21 9.99 22.94
CA LEU A 62 14.52 10.30 21.68
C LEU A 62 14.26 11.80 21.51
N GLY A 63 15.11 12.65 22.11
CA GLY A 63 15.03 14.10 21.98
C GLY A 63 13.70 14.66 22.51
N ASN A 64 12.96 15.38 21.67
CA ASN A 64 11.72 16.03 22.07
C ASN A 64 10.52 15.08 22.20
N VAL A 65 10.63 13.79 21.85
CA VAL A 65 9.50 12.84 21.97
C VAL A 65 8.95 12.79 23.40
N CYS A 66 9.82 12.83 24.42
CA CYS A 66 9.42 12.92 25.83
C CYS A 66 8.72 14.23 26.25
N LYS A 67 8.71 15.24 25.37
CA LYS A 67 7.97 16.50 25.54
C LYS A 67 6.66 16.50 24.77
N PHE A 68 6.55 15.69 23.72
CA PHE A 68 5.35 15.59 22.89
C PHE A 68 4.40 14.51 23.36
N MET A 69 4.91 13.37 23.82
CA MET A 69 4.13 12.17 24.16
C MET A 69 4.78 11.42 25.33
N PRO A 70 4.93 12.04 26.52
CA PRO A 70 5.52 11.40 27.69
C PRO A 70 4.77 10.12 28.12
N GLU A 71 3.47 10.01 27.83
CA GLU A 71 2.69 8.81 28.08
C GLU A 71 3.11 7.60 27.24
N TRP A 72 3.80 7.80 26.11
CA TRP A 72 4.20 6.73 25.21
C TRP A 72 5.53 6.11 25.64
N ASN A 73 5.52 5.42 26.77
CA ASN A 73 6.73 4.86 27.38
C ASN A 73 6.55 3.42 27.90
N LEU A 74 7.65 2.67 27.91
CA LEU A 74 7.67 1.26 28.30
C LEU A 74 7.25 1.04 29.75
N ARG A 75 7.71 1.88 30.67
CA ARG A 75 7.46 1.70 32.10
C ARG A 75 5.96 1.72 32.40
N ASP A 76 5.24 2.66 31.83
CA ASP A 76 3.83 2.87 32.17
C ASP A 76 2.90 1.98 31.31
N ILE A 77 3.24 1.75 30.03
CA ILE A 77 2.44 0.93 29.11
C ILE A 77 2.65 -0.57 29.33
N ALA A 78 3.91 -1.03 29.43
CA ALA A 78 4.20 -2.47 29.38
C ALA A 78 4.07 -3.18 30.74
N GLU A 79 3.73 -2.47 31.81
CA GLU A 79 3.59 -3.06 33.13
C GLU A 79 2.38 -4.01 33.19
N PRO A 80 2.55 -5.30 33.53
CA PRO A 80 1.44 -6.25 33.65
C PRO A 80 0.39 -5.79 34.67
N GLY A 81 -0.88 -6.00 34.37
CA GLY A 81 -1.99 -5.58 35.25
C GLY A 81 -2.29 -4.07 35.22
N SER A 82 -1.44 -3.25 34.58
CA SER A 82 -1.76 -1.85 34.29
C SER A 82 -2.77 -1.74 33.14
N ASP A 83 -3.82 -0.97 33.36
CA ASP A 83 -4.81 -0.56 32.34
C ASP A 83 -4.45 0.81 31.73
N PHE A 84 -3.25 1.36 32.01
CA PHE A 84 -2.81 2.68 31.53
C PHE A 84 -3.00 2.85 30.01
N LEU A 85 -2.54 1.88 29.21
CA LEU A 85 -2.74 1.91 27.76
C LEU A 85 -4.23 1.87 27.39
N LEU A 86 -5.03 1.05 28.06
CA LEU A 86 -6.45 0.89 27.74
C LEU A 86 -7.23 2.17 28.03
N HIS A 87 -6.89 2.87 29.11
CA HIS A 87 -7.45 4.20 29.41
C HIS A 87 -7.05 5.23 28.36
N LEU A 88 -5.79 5.25 27.94
CA LEU A 88 -5.31 6.14 26.88
C LEU A 88 -6.04 5.84 25.55
N LEU A 89 -6.09 4.57 25.15
CA LEU A 89 -6.76 4.12 23.93
C LEU A 89 -8.25 4.49 23.94
N ARG A 90 -8.96 4.18 25.02
CA ARG A 90 -10.39 4.50 25.15
C ARG A 90 -10.65 6.00 25.09
N HIS A 91 -9.85 6.80 25.80
CA HIS A 91 -9.97 8.27 25.76
C HIS A 91 -9.81 8.78 24.33
N ARG A 92 -8.71 8.38 23.66
CA ARG A 92 -8.39 8.80 22.30
C ARG A 92 -9.35 8.30 21.24
N ALA A 93 -10.05 7.20 21.49
CA ALA A 93 -11.00 6.63 20.54
C ALA A 93 -12.45 7.12 20.72
N THR A 94 -12.83 7.56 21.93
CA THR A 94 -14.24 7.89 22.25
C THR A 94 -14.52 9.37 22.46
N LYS A 95 -13.49 10.19 22.69
CA LYS A 95 -13.60 11.63 22.93
C LYS A 95 -13.37 12.41 21.65
N SER A 96 -14.15 13.47 21.41
CA SER A 96 -13.92 14.33 20.25
C SER A 96 -12.52 14.93 20.28
N LEU A 97 -11.98 15.34 19.13
CA LEU A 97 -10.66 15.98 19.09
C LEU A 97 -10.61 17.24 19.97
N TYR A 98 -11.72 17.95 20.12
CA TYR A 98 -11.83 19.09 21.03
C TYR A 98 -11.83 18.66 22.50
N GLU A 99 -12.52 17.58 22.86
CA GLU A 99 -12.43 17.02 24.21
C GLU A 99 -11.00 16.56 24.55
N GLN A 100 -10.29 15.92 23.60
CA GLN A 100 -8.89 15.51 23.78
C GLN A 100 -7.92 16.70 23.91
N TYR A 101 -8.23 17.79 23.21
CA TYR A 101 -7.51 19.05 23.32
C TYR A 101 -7.61 19.64 24.74
N CYS A 102 -8.80 19.59 25.32
CA CYS A 102 -9.10 20.13 26.64
C CYS A 102 -8.65 19.21 27.79
N GLU A 103 -8.85 17.89 27.65
CA GLU A 103 -8.72 16.92 28.73
C GLU A 103 -7.98 15.65 28.28
N GLY A 104 -7.18 15.09 29.18
CA GLY A 104 -6.49 13.81 29.01
C GLY A 104 -7.20 12.66 29.71
N ALA A 105 -6.72 11.43 29.47
CA ALA A 105 -7.26 10.24 30.11
C ALA A 105 -7.10 10.31 31.64
N ASN A 106 -8.11 9.84 32.38
CA ASN A 106 -8.09 9.75 33.85
C ASN A 106 -7.78 11.08 34.57
N GLY A 107 -8.24 12.21 34.04
CA GLY A 107 -8.02 13.54 34.63
C GLY A 107 -6.62 14.10 34.39
N ALA A 108 -5.84 13.49 33.50
CA ALA A 108 -4.58 14.06 33.02
C ALA A 108 -4.84 15.35 32.19
N PRO A 109 -3.82 16.21 32.01
CA PRO A 109 -3.94 17.38 31.14
C PRO A 109 -4.27 16.99 29.69
N GLY A 110 -5.09 17.80 29.01
CA GLY A 110 -5.34 17.70 27.58
C GLY A 110 -4.12 18.08 26.73
N ASP A 111 -4.25 17.95 25.42
CA ASP A 111 -3.15 18.23 24.49
C ASP A 111 -2.66 19.67 24.55
N ARG A 112 -3.57 20.63 24.74
CA ARG A 112 -3.22 22.04 24.87
C ARG A 112 -2.34 22.27 26.09
N ASP A 113 -2.83 21.87 27.25
CA ASP A 113 -2.22 22.21 28.53
C ASP A 113 -0.87 21.50 28.69
N LEU A 114 -0.76 20.25 28.19
CA LEU A 114 0.52 19.55 28.16
C LEU A 114 1.54 20.28 27.27
N ILE A 115 1.17 20.68 26.06
CA ILE A 115 2.11 21.37 25.16
C ILE A 115 2.51 22.73 25.74
N ILE A 116 1.58 23.49 26.30
CA ILE A 116 1.88 24.77 26.96
C ILE A 116 2.85 24.55 28.13
N ASP A 117 2.62 23.54 28.98
CA ASP A 117 3.55 23.21 30.06
C ASP A 117 4.95 22.91 29.50
N MET A 118 5.05 22.06 28.49
CA MET A 118 6.35 21.67 27.90
C MET A 118 7.07 22.85 27.22
N MET A 119 6.32 23.80 26.67
CA MET A 119 6.86 25.05 26.13
C MET A 119 7.42 25.96 27.23
N LEU A 120 6.81 25.96 28.42
CA LEU A 120 7.20 26.78 29.58
C LEU A 120 8.34 26.14 30.37
N THR A 121 8.25 24.84 30.67
CA THR A 121 9.13 24.13 31.61
C THR A 121 10.29 23.43 30.92
N ARG A 122 10.14 23.04 29.64
CA ARG A 122 11.14 22.22 28.91
C ARG A 122 11.59 22.84 27.57
N ASN A 123 11.31 24.13 27.38
CA ASN A 123 11.67 24.92 26.21
C ASN A 123 11.31 24.24 24.88
N LEU A 124 10.14 23.61 24.81
CA LEU A 124 9.62 23.11 23.55
C LEU A 124 9.28 24.30 22.63
N ARG A 125 9.75 24.27 21.38
CA ARG A 125 9.52 25.31 20.38
C ARG A 125 9.31 24.68 19.02
N HIS A 126 8.40 25.25 18.24
CA HIS A 126 8.29 24.95 16.82
C HIS A 126 9.45 25.64 16.07
N VAL A 127 9.92 25.03 14.97
CA VAL A 127 11.04 25.56 14.17
C VAL A 127 10.64 26.86 13.49
N ASP A 128 9.43 26.91 12.94
CA ASP A 128 8.85 28.09 12.30
C ASP A 128 8.06 28.97 13.28
N SER A 129 8.17 30.28 13.11
CA SER A 129 7.54 31.29 13.98
C SER A 129 6.14 31.73 13.56
N PHE A 130 5.70 31.40 12.34
CA PHE A 130 4.38 31.71 11.75
C PHE A 130 3.79 33.07 12.17
N LYS A 131 4.48 34.16 11.81
CA LYS A 131 4.06 35.52 12.20
C LYS A 131 2.64 35.84 11.71
N ASP A 132 1.82 36.37 12.62
CA ASP A 132 0.43 36.77 12.37
C ASP A 132 -0.50 35.63 11.94
N CYS A 133 -0.14 34.39 12.26
CA CYS A 133 -0.96 33.21 12.01
C CYS A 133 -1.49 32.59 13.29
N PHE A 134 -2.74 32.12 13.23
CA PHE A 134 -3.43 31.49 14.35
C PHE A 134 -4.12 30.20 13.91
N THR A 135 -4.20 29.24 14.83
CA THR A 135 -4.91 27.97 14.66
C THR A 135 -6.14 27.93 15.56
N ILE A 136 -7.25 27.46 15.02
CA ILE A 136 -8.53 27.36 15.72
C ILE A 136 -8.78 25.91 16.15
N PHE A 137 -9.18 25.72 17.40
CA PHE A 137 -9.55 24.42 17.98
C PHE A 137 -10.99 24.51 18.48
N LEU A 138 -11.94 24.29 17.55
CA LEU A 138 -13.37 24.22 17.82
C LEU A 138 -13.91 22.87 17.39
N ASP A 139 -14.94 22.37 18.07
CA ASP A 139 -15.60 21.11 17.73
C ASP A 139 -16.48 21.25 16.48
N ASN A 140 -15.83 21.51 15.34
CA ASN A 140 -16.44 21.69 14.03
C ASN A 140 -15.40 21.45 12.91
N ASP A 141 -15.79 21.72 11.67
CA ASP A 141 -14.92 21.56 10.51
C ASP A 141 -13.65 22.40 10.55
N GLN A 142 -13.59 23.45 11.38
CA GLN A 142 -12.45 24.34 11.54
C GLN A 142 -11.39 23.82 12.51
N TYR A 143 -11.61 22.67 13.15
CA TYR A 143 -10.62 22.08 14.07
C TYR A 143 -9.24 21.94 13.41
N GLY A 144 -8.24 22.58 14.00
CA GLY A 144 -6.84 22.56 13.55
C GLY A 144 -6.56 23.41 12.30
N MET A 145 -7.53 24.19 11.81
CA MET A 145 -7.31 25.06 10.66
C MET A 145 -6.51 26.31 11.07
N SER A 146 -5.46 26.60 10.30
CA SER A 146 -4.63 27.79 10.49
C SER A 146 -5.00 28.88 9.49
N SER A 147 -5.04 30.13 9.95
CA SER A 147 -5.32 31.32 9.15
C SER A 147 -4.31 32.42 9.41
N ARG A 148 -3.95 33.17 8.37
CA ARG A 148 -3.06 34.34 8.46
C ARG A 148 -3.87 35.61 8.46
N MET A 149 -3.57 36.53 9.38
CA MET A 149 -4.09 37.89 9.32
C MET A 149 -3.36 38.68 8.23
N VAL A 150 -4.12 39.22 7.27
CA VAL A 150 -3.57 39.94 6.11
C VAL A 150 -3.72 41.46 6.20
N SER A 151 -4.61 41.96 7.06
CA SER A 151 -4.82 43.40 7.30
C SER A 151 -5.58 43.63 8.62
N HIS A 152 -5.69 44.88 9.07
CA HIS A 152 -6.48 45.28 10.25
C HIS A 152 -6.06 44.54 11.54
N HIS A 153 -4.75 44.41 11.78
CA HIS A 153 -4.18 43.57 12.86
C HIS A 153 -4.74 43.89 14.24
N ALA A 154 -4.75 45.16 14.66
CA ALA A 154 -5.19 45.54 15.99
C ALA A 154 -6.69 45.26 16.22
N GLU A 155 -7.53 45.55 15.22
CA GLU A 155 -8.97 45.32 15.28
C GLU A 155 -9.31 43.82 15.25
N THR A 156 -8.63 43.06 14.40
CA THR A 156 -8.80 41.60 14.29
C THR A 156 -8.34 40.91 15.57
N LEU A 157 -7.20 41.32 16.13
CA LEU A 157 -6.69 40.79 17.38
C LEU A 157 -7.63 41.11 18.56
N ALA A 158 -8.18 42.33 18.62
CA ALA A 158 -9.17 42.68 19.63
C ALA A 158 -10.43 41.81 19.56
N LYS A 159 -10.89 41.47 18.34
CA LYS A 159 -12.02 40.56 18.12
C LYS A 159 -11.69 39.10 18.48
N LEU A 160 -10.45 38.65 18.26
CA LEU A 160 -10.01 37.30 18.60
C LEU A 160 -9.64 37.14 20.08
N GLN A 161 -9.42 38.23 20.81
CA GLN A 161 -8.96 38.22 22.20
C GLN A 161 -9.77 37.30 23.12
N PRO A 162 -11.12 37.28 23.09
CA PRO A 162 -11.90 36.35 23.91
C PRO A 162 -11.62 34.89 23.58
N ALA A 163 -11.46 34.56 22.28
CA ALA A 163 -11.16 33.20 21.83
C ALA A 163 -9.73 32.78 22.21
N ILE A 164 -8.78 33.71 22.20
CA ILE A 164 -7.40 33.49 22.66
C ILE A 164 -7.38 33.23 24.17
N GLN A 165 -8.10 34.05 24.95
CA GLN A 165 -8.19 33.89 26.41
C GLN A 165 -8.88 32.60 26.81
N ALA A 166 -9.91 32.19 26.07
CA ALA A 166 -10.56 30.89 26.24
C ALA A 166 -9.67 29.70 25.79
N GLY A 167 -8.55 29.98 25.13
CA GLY A 167 -7.65 28.96 24.57
C GLY A 167 -8.31 28.16 23.46
N VAL A 168 -9.25 28.75 22.70
CA VAL A 168 -9.88 28.18 21.50
C VAL A 168 -9.08 28.58 20.24
N CYS A 169 -8.35 29.69 20.32
CA CYS A 169 -7.50 30.20 19.27
C CYS A 169 -6.08 30.38 19.81
N VAL A 170 -5.08 29.81 19.15
CA VAL A 170 -3.68 29.85 19.60
C VAL A 170 -2.76 30.29 18.46
N PRO A 171 -1.57 30.84 18.75
CA PRO A 171 -0.56 31.08 17.73
C PRO A 171 -0.27 29.81 16.93
N GLN A 172 -0.09 29.92 15.62
CA GLN A 172 0.07 28.73 14.76
C GLN A 172 1.26 27.86 15.20
N SER A 173 2.37 28.44 15.66
CA SER A 173 3.50 27.67 16.19
C SER A 173 3.12 26.75 17.35
N THR A 174 2.18 27.18 18.21
CA THR A 174 1.62 26.37 19.30
C THR A 174 0.64 25.35 18.74
N GLY A 175 -0.23 25.77 17.80
CA GLY A 175 -1.18 24.90 17.14
C GLY A 175 -0.52 23.71 16.43
N GLU A 176 0.58 23.92 15.70
CA GLU A 176 1.32 22.84 15.04
C GLU A 176 1.88 21.83 16.06
N LEU A 177 2.41 22.28 17.20
CA LEU A 177 2.91 21.36 18.24
C LEU A 177 1.78 20.52 18.86
N ILE A 178 0.60 21.10 19.03
CA ILE A 178 -0.61 20.40 19.52
C ILE A 178 -1.06 19.36 18.48
N LEU A 179 -1.17 19.75 17.21
CA LEU A 179 -1.55 18.84 16.13
C LEU A 179 -0.53 17.72 15.94
N MET A 180 0.77 18.00 16.05
CA MET A 180 1.83 16.97 16.01
C MET A 180 1.67 15.95 17.13
N ARG A 181 1.38 16.39 18.36
CA ARG A 181 1.13 15.48 19.49
C ARG A 181 -0.06 14.57 19.21
N GLN A 182 -1.18 15.14 18.76
CA GLN A 182 -2.38 14.36 18.42
C GLN A 182 -2.12 13.38 17.29
N LEU A 183 -1.48 13.85 16.22
CA LEU A 183 -1.11 13.05 15.06
C LEU A 183 -0.32 11.81 15.48
N TYR A 184 0.78 12.01 16.19
CA TYR A 184 1.67 10.91 16.55
C TYR A 184 1.06 9.95 17.58
N LEU A 185 0.28 10.44 18.55
CA LEU A 185 -0.43 9.56 19.49
C LEU A 185 -1.50 8.71 18.78
N LEU A 186 -2.33 9.33 17.93
CA LEU A 186 -3.37 8.61 17.20
C LEU A 186 -2.76 7.59 16.23
N GLN A 187 -1.69 7.97 15.53
CA GLN A 187 -0.95 7.05 14.67
C GLN A 187 -0.39 5.87 15.46
N SER A 188 0.27 6.14 16.59
CA SER A 188 0.89 5.10 17.41
C SER A 188 -0.14 4.15 18.01
N LEU A 189 -1.31 4.65 18.42
CA LEU A 189 -2.41 3.83 18.92
C LEU A 189 -3.06 2.99 17.83
N ASN A 190 -3.26 3.53 16.63
CA ASN A 190 -3.76 2.75 15.49
C ASN A 190 -2.83 1.59 15.16
N ILE A 191 -1.51 1.83 15.11
CA ILE A 191 -0.52 0.77 14.88
C ILE A 191 -0.54 -0.26 16.01
N LEU A 192 -0.56 0.20 17.26
CA LEU A 192 -0.51 -0.70 18.41
C LEU A 192 -1.74 -1.60 18.50
N VAL A 193 -2.91 -1.14 18.09
CA VAL A 193 -4.11 -2.00 17.99
C VAL A 193 -3.86 -3.19 17.07
N GLU A 194 -3.24 -2.97 15.90
CA GLU A 194 -2.88 -4.04 14.97
C GLU A 194 -1.81 -4.98 15.56
N ASP A 195 -0.78 -4.42 16.19
CA ASP A 195 0.29 -5.21 16.83
C ASP A 195 -0.25 -6.12 17.95
N ILE A 196 -1.23 -5.63 18.72
CA ILE A 196 -1.92 -6.43 19.75
C ILE A 196 -2.68 -7.58 19.13
N LEU A 197 -3.41 -7.33 18.03
CA LEU A 197 -4.15 -8.36 17.32
C LEU A 197 -3.21 -9.42 16.72
N ASP A 198 -2.14 -9.02 16.04
CA ASP A 198 -1.18 -9.95 15.45
C ASP A 198 -0.51 -10.81 16.53
N GLN A 199 0.03 -10.20 17.59
CA GLN A 199 0.64 -10.94 18.70
C GLN A 199 -0.36 -11.86 19.42
N GLY A 200 -1.64 -11.47 19.48
CA GLY A 200 -2.72 -12.30 20.02
C GLY A 200 -3.12 -13.45 19.09
N SER A 201 -2.89 -13.29 17.79
CA SER A 201 -3.12 -14.32 16.77
C SER A 201 -2.01 -15.38 16.75
N GLN A 202 -0.76 -15.01 17.08
CA GLN A 202 0.40 -15.91 17.12
C GLN A 202 0.25 -17.06 18.14
N THR A 203 -0.69 -16.97 19.09
CA THR A 203 -1.03 -18.07 20.01
C THR A 203 -2.03 -19.09 19.45
N ARG A 204 -2.58 -18.87 18.24
CA ARG A 204 -3.41 -19.86 17.54
C ARG A 204 -2.54 -20.66 16.57
N ASP A 205 -2.76 -21.98 16.49
CA ASP A 205 -2.13 -22.83 15.47
C ASP A 205 -2.33 -22.21 14.08
N ARG A 206 -1.27 -21.63 13.52
CA ARG A 206 -1.26 -21.17 12.13
C ARG A 206 -1.28 -22.42 11.27
N LYS A 207 -2.47 -22.80 10.80
CA LYS A 207 -2.55 -23.67 9.61
C LYS A 207 -1.78 -22.96 8.50
N ASP A 208 -0.91 -23.70 7.80
CA ASP A 208 -0.21 -23.17 6.65
C ASP A 208 -1.22 -22.54 5.69
N ARG A 209 -0.96 -21.30 5.30
CA ARG A 209 -1.82 -20.58 4.37
C ARG A 209 -1.88 -21.37 3.06
N PRO A 210 -3.08 -21.62 2.49
CA PRO A 210 -3.19 -22.14 1.13
C PRO A 210 -2.41 -21.22 0.19
N LYS A 211 -1.32 -21.74 -0.39
CA LYS A 211 -0.51 -21.00 -1.36
C LYS A 211 -1.19 -21.10 -2.73
N LYS A 212 -0.99 -20.08 -3.55
CA LYS A 212 -1.28 -20.20 -4.98
C LYS A 212 -0.45 -21.38 -5.53
N PRO A 213 -1.01 -22.26 -6.38
CA PRO A 213 -0.24 -23.32 -7.00
C PRO A 213 0.93 -22.71 -7.79
N ASP A 214 2.17 -23.05 -7.42
CA ASP A 214 3.40 -22.52 -8.04
C ASP A 214 3.89 -23.39 -9.22
N ASP A 215 3.18 -24.47 -9.51
CA ASP A 215 3.55 -25.47 -10.53
C ASP A 215 3.57 -24.85 -11.93
N ALA A 216 2.59 -23.99 -12.26
CA ALA A 216 2.51 -23.31 -13.55
C ALA A 216 3.66 -22.30 -13.76
N ALA A 217 4.05 -21.59 -12.71
CA ALA A 217 5.16 -20.62 -12.77
C ALA A 217 6.52 -21.32 -12.84
N THR A 218 6.70 -22.40 -12.06
CA THR A 218 7.90 -23.23 -12.13
C THR A 218 8.05 -23.87 -13.52
N ALA A 219 6.95 -24.37 -14.10
CA ALA A 219 6.93 -24.88 -15.47
C ALA A 219 7.26 -23.79 -16.50
N ALA A 220 6.67 -22.58 -16.36
CA ALA A 220 6.94 -21.45 -17.24
C ALA A 220 8.42 -21.02 -17.19
N LEU A 221 8.98 -20.81 -16.00
CA LEU A 221 10.40 -20.44 -15.84
C LEU A 221 11.34 -21.52 -16.38
N SER A 222 11.07 -22.80 -16.08
CA SER A 222 11.85 -23.91 -16.62
C SER A 222 11.81 -23.95 -18.14
N LYS A 223 10.65 -23.68 -18.74
CA LYS A 223 10.48 -23.63 -20.19
C LYS A 223 11.23 -22.47 -20.83
N LEU A 224 11.29 -21.31 -20.17
CA LEU A 224 12.04 -20.14 -20.64
C LEU A 224 13.57 -20.33 -20.53
N ALA A 225 14.03 -21.17 -19.61
CA ALA A 225 15.46 -21.44 -19.36
C ALA A 225 16.06 -22.51 -20.28
N ILE A 226 15.24 -23.29 -20.98
CA ILE A 226 15.68 -24.40 -21.80
C ILE A 226 15.85 -23.94 -23.27
N ASP A 227 17.10 -23.88 -23.73
CA ASP A 227 17.45 -23.56 -25.14
C ASP A 227 17.14 -24.69 -26.14
N THR A 228 16.73 -25.87 -25.68
CA THR A 228 16.30 -26.94 -26.60
C THR A 228 14.93 -26.62 -27.19
N PRO A 229 14.74 -26.74 -28.51
CA PRO A 229 13.44 -26.58 -29.14
C PRO A 229 12.52 -27.69 -28.63
N SER A 230 11.65 -27.37 -27.67
CA SER A 230 10.48 -28.22 -27.44
C SER A 230 9.70 -28.29 -28.75
N ALA A 231 8.97 -29.38 -28.97
CA ALA A 231 8.00 -29.41 -30.06
C ALA A 231 7.17 -28.12 -30.00
N GLN A 232 7.06 -27.41 -31.13
CA GLN A 232 6.29 -26.16 -31.16
C GLN A 232 4.87 -26.49 -30.72
N PRO A 233 4.33 -25.75 -29.73
CA PRO A 233 3.01 -26.04 -29.21
C PRO A 233 1.98 -25.88 -30.33
N THR A 234 1.07 -26.84 -30.40
CA THR A 234 -0.04 -26.81 -31.36
C THR A 234 -1.12 -25.83 -30.88
N LEU A 235 -2.02 -25.42 -31.77
CA LEU A 235 -3.16 -24.58 -31.38
C LEU A 235 -4.02 -25.22 -30.27
N PRO A 236 -4.33 -26.54 -30.30
CA PRO A 236 -4.96 -27.23 -29.18
C PRO A 236 -4.19 -27.12 -27.85
N ASP A 237 -2.85 -27.22 -27.87
CA ASP A 237 -2.03 -27.10 -26.66
C ASP A 237 -2.14 -25.69 -26.06
N LEU A 238 -2.14 -24.66 -26.92
CA LEU A 238 -2.33 -23.26 -26.49
C LEU A 238 -3.73 -23.00 -25.93
N MET A 239 -4.75 -23.62 -26.52
CA MET A 239 -6.13 -23.55 -26.02
C MET A 239 -6.25 -24.21 -24.65
N ALA A 240 -5.62 -25.37 -24.45
CA ALA A 240 -5.56 -26.02 -23.14
C ALA A 240 -4.85 -25.12 -22.12
N SER A 241 -3.66 -24.61 -22.44
CA SER A 241 -2.90 -23.71 -21.56
C SER A 241 -3.69 -22.44 -21.19
N ALA A 242 -4.40 -21.83 -22.14
CA ALA A 242 -5.23 -20.64 -21.87
C ALA A 242 -6.43 -20.96 -20.95
N ARG A 243 -7.02 -22.16 -21.08
CA ARG A 243 -8.11 -22.62 -20.21
C ARG A 243 -7.60 -22.95 -18.81
N ASP A 244 -6.46 -23.65 -18.71
CA ASP A 244 -5.83 -23.96 -17.42
C ASP A 244 -5.49 -22.68 -16.65
N GLN A 245 -4.94 -21.67 -17.34
CA GLN A 245 -4.63 -20.39 -16.73
C GLN A 245 -5.90 -19.62 -16.32
N ARG A 246 -6.97 -19.66 -17.13
CA ARG A 246 -8.28 -19.11 -16.74
C ARG A 246 -8.80 -19.79 -15.47
N ASP A 247 -8.80 -21.11 -15.44
CA ASP A 247 -9.35 -21.90 -14.33
C ASP A 247 -8.55 -21.65 -13.05
N SER A 248 -7.21 -21.57 -13.14
CA SER A 248 -6.36 -21.19 -12.01
C SER A 248 -6.68 -19.79 -11.45
N LEU A 249 -7.02 -18.82 -12.31
CA LEU A 249 -7.40 -17.47 -11.89
C LEU A 249 -8.82 -17.43 -11.29
N GLU A 250 -9.75 -18.23 -11.80
CA GLU A 250 -11.10 -18.37 -11.24
C GLU A 250 -11.07 -19.08 -9.87
N ASP A 251 -10.21 -20.09 -9.70
CA ASP A 251 -9.94 -20.73 -8.41
C ASP A 251 -9.32 -19.74 -7.41
N TYR A 252 -8.36 -18.93 -7.85
CA TYR A 252 -7.77 -17.89 -6.99
C TYR A 252 -8.80 -16.82 -6.59
N LEU A 253 -9.67 -16.40 -7.51
CA LEU A 253 -10.77 -15.50 -7.20
C LEU A 253 -11.74 -16.13 -6.18
N THR A 254 -12.02 -17.43 -6.34
CA THR A 254 -12.85 -18.17 -5.36
C THR A 254 -12.19 -18.16 -3.99
N LEU A 255 -10.89 -18.44 -3.90
CA LEU A 255 -10.12 -18.36 -2.64
C LEU A 255 -10.15 -16.95 -2.03
N LEU A 256 -10.02 -15.90 -2.83
CA LEU A 256 -10.14 -14.52 -2.33
C LEU A 256 -11.54 -14.25 -1.73
N CYS A 257 -12.59 -14.84 -2.31
CA CYS A 257 -13.96 -14.67 -1.84
C CYS A 257 -14.33 -15.58 -0.65
N SER A 258 -13.70 -16.74 -0.52
CA SER A 258 -14.05 -17.76 0.48
C SER A 258 -13.09 -17.85 1.67
N GLU A 259 -11.82 -17.46 1.51
CA GLU A 259 -10.76 -17.62 2.52
C GLU A 259 -10.27 -16.25 3.04
N PRO A 260 -10.74 -15.78 4.22
CA PRO A 260 -10.39 -14.46 4.74
C PRO A 260 -8.88 -14.21 4.89
N VAL A 261 -8.10 -15.25 5.23
CA VAL A 261 -6.64 -15.14 5.39
C VAL A 261 -5.95 -14.88 4.04
N VAL A 262 -6.46 -15.48 2.96
CA VAL A 262 -5.91 -15.26 1.61
C VAL A 262 -6.21 -13.83 1.17
N LEU A 263 -7.44 -13.37 1.40
CA LEU A 263 -7.88 -12.00 1.10
C LEU A 263 -7.08 -10.96 1.89
N ALA A 264 -7.01 -11.12 3.22
CA ALA A 264 -6.28 -10.19 4.09
C ALA A 264 -4.82 -10.05 3.65
N HIS A 265 -4.16 -11.16 3.32
CA HIS A 265 -2.79 -11.11 2.82
C HIS A 265 -2.70 -10.39 1.46
N ALA A 266 -3.58 -10.68 0.51
CA ALA A 266 -3.55 -10.03 -0.80
C ALA A 266 -3.81 -8.51 -0.68
N VAL A 267 -4.74 -8.10 0.18
CA VAL A 267 -5.03 -6.70 0.47
C VAL A 267 -3.83 -6.02 1.13
N ASN A 268 -3.19 -6.66 2.11
CA ASN A 268 -1.97 -6.15 2.72
C ASN A 268 -0.85 -5.97 1.69
N MET A 269 -0.67 -6.95 0.80
CA MET A 269 0.32 -6.80 -0.26
C MET A 269 0.02 -5.60 -1.17
N SER A 270 -1.21 -5.49 -1.67
CA SER A 270 -1.65 -4.36 -2.48
C SER A 270 -1.49 -3.01 -1.75
N PHE A 271 -1.82 -2.97 -0.46
CA PHE A 271 -1.68 -1.81 0.42
C PHE A 271 -0.22 -1.33 0.49
N PHE A 272 0.73 -2.24 0.69
CA PHE A 272 2.15 -1.93 0.80
C PHE A 272 2.87 -1.77 -0.55
N GLY A 273 2.29 -2.23 -1.66
CA GLY A 273 2.82 -2.01 -3.01
C GLY A 273 2.54 -0.62 -3.57
N ARG A 274 1.81 0.24 -2.86
CA ARG A 274 1.31 1.49 -3.42
C ARG A 274 2.38 2.49 -3.85
N PRO A 275 2.16 3.24 -4.96
CA PRO A 275 3.09 4.26 -5.42
C PRO A 275 3.28 5.41 -4.42
N GLU A 276 2.30 5.68 -3.55
CA GLU A 276 2.37 6.66 -2.46
C GLU A 276 3.53 6.39 -1.48
N LEU A 277 3.90 5.12 -1.30
CA LEU A 277 4.99 4.68 -0.41
C LEU A 277 6.38 4.87 -1.04
N VAL A 278 6.45 5.16 -2.34
CA VAL A 278 7.69 5.48 -3.02
C VAL A 278 8.10 6.92 -2.68
N ALA A 279 9.36 7.08 -2.29
CA ALA A 279 9.92 8.39 -1.94
C ALA A 279 9.91 9.34 -3.16
N ASP A 280 9.54 10.60 -2.92
CA ASP A 280 9.55 11.65 -3.93
C ASP A 280 10.97 12.22 -4.18
N GLU A 281 11.07 13.28 -5.00
CA GLU A 281 12.31 14.01 -5.25
C GLU A 281 13.00 14.51 -3.97
N LYS A 282 12.23 14.75 -2.90
CA LYS A 282 12.70 15.27 -1.62
C LYS A 282 12.87 14.17 -0.57
N GLY A 283 12.76 12.90 -0.96
CA GLY A 283 12.85 11.76 -0.06
C GLY A 283 11.58 11.51 0.78
N ARG A 284 10.49 12.24 0.52
CA ARG A 284 9.26 12.16 1.32
C ARG A 284 8.37 11.04 0.78
N ARG A 285 7.89 10.20 1.69
CA ARG A 285 6.82 9.23 1.42
C ARG A 285 5.49 9.84 1.82
N LEU A 286 4.42 9.54 1.09
CA LEU A 286 3.11 9.97 1.55
C LEU A 286 2.73 9.12 2.77
N PRO A 287 2.19 9.72 3.84
CA PRO A 287 1.72 8.97 4.98
C PRO A 287 0.50 8.14 4.57
N VAL A 288 0.64 6.82 4.64
CA VAL A 288 -0.42 5.86 4.30
C VAL A 288 -0.88 5.16 5.57
N HIS A 289 -1.19 5.96 6.59
CA HIS A 289 -1.47 5.48 7.94
C HIS A 289 -2.97 5.34 8.24
N THR A 290 -3.81 5.47 7.22
CA THR A 290 -5.26 5.55 7.40
C THR A 290 -6.01 4.46 6.64
N ASP A 291 -7.10 4.00 7.23
CA ASP A 291 -7.88 2.88 6.74
C ASP A 291 -8.60 3.19 5.41
N LYS A 292 -8.70 4.47 5.00
CA LYS A 292 -9.25 4.85 3.67
C LYS A 292 -8.52 4.15 2.54
N TYR A 293 -7.23 3.92 2.76
CA TYR A 293 -6.35 3.29 1.79
C TYR A 293 -6.56 1.77 1.75
N THR A 294 -7.05 1.15 2.82
CA THR A 294 -7.41 -0.28 2.84
C THR A 294 -8.57 -0.57 1.89
N SER A 295 -9.56 0.32 1.81
CA SER A 295 -10.69 0.19 0.87
C SER A 295 -10.24 0.18 -0.59
N ALA A 296 -9.32 1.08 -0.94
CA ALA A 296 -8.74 1.12 -2.28
C ALA A 296 -7.91 -0.13 -2.59
N ALA A 297 -7.09 -0.60 -1.64
CA ALA A 297 -6.31 -1.82 -1.79
C ALA A 297 -7.19 -3.07 -1.97
N PHE A 298 -8.27 -3.16 -1.19
CA PHE A 298 -9.29 -4.20 -1.32
C PHE A 298 -9.92 -4.20 -2.71
N PHE A 299 -10.35 -3.02 -3.17
CA PHE A 299 -10.90 -2.86 -4.51
C PHE A 299 -9.92 -3.32 -5.59
N ASP A 300 -8.66 -2.88 -5.52
CA ASP A 300 -7.62 -3.22 -6.49
C ASP A 300 -7.34 -4.73 -6.53
N VAL A 301 -7.39 -5.44 -5.40
CA VAL A 301 -7.22 -6.91 -5.33
C VAL A 301 -8.37 -7.63 -6.02
N ILE A 302 -9.61 -7.36 -5.62
CA ILE A 302 -10.79 -8.07 -6.15
C ILE A 302 -10.98 -7.73 -7.63
N HIS A 303 -10.93 -6.46 -7.98
CA HIS A 303 -11.07 -6.02 -9.37
C HIS A 303 -9.93 -6.57 -10.24
N GLY A 304 -8.69 -6.56 -9.74
CA GLY A 304 -7.53 -7.11 -10.44
C GLY A 304 -7.66 -8.61 -10.74
N ALA A 305 -8.16 -9.39 -9.79
CA ALA A 305 -8.40 -10.83 -9.96
C ALA A 305 -9.51 -11.10 -10.99
N ILE A 306 -10.64 -10.40 -10.90
CA ILE A 306 -11.74 -10.50 -11.87
C ILE A 306 -11.26 -10.13 -13.27
N LYS A 307 -10.49 -9.05 -13.38
CA LYS A 307 -9.95 -8.57 -14.66
C LYS A 307 -9.02 -9.60 -15.30
N ALA A 308 -8.11 -10.20 -14.52
CA ALA A 308 -7.21 -11.23 -15.01
C ALA A 308 -8.00 -12.44 -15.55
N ALA A 309 -8.95 -12.97 -14.78
CA ALA A 309 -9.79 -14.09 -15.19
C ALA A 309 -10.58 -13.77 -16.47
N ALA A 310 -11.17 -12.57 -16.56
CA ALA A 310 -11.92 -12.13 -17.74
C ALA A 310 -11.05 -12.01 -19.00
N ILE A 311 -9.82 -11.51 -18.86
CA ILE A 311 -8.86 -11.42 -19.98
C ILE A 311 -8.49 -12.82 -20.48
N TRP A 312 -8.18 -13.76 -19.59
CA TRP A 312 -7.82 -15.13 -19.98
C TRP A 312 -8.99 -15.91 -20.56
N LYS A 313 -10.21 -15.70 -20.06
CA LYS A 313 -11.44 -16.20 -20.68
C LYS A 313 -11.60 -15.67 -22.11
N TYR A 314 -11.30 -14.39 -22.33
CA TYR A 314 -11.37 -13.80 -23.67
C TYR A 314 -10.28 -14.35 -24.61
N ILE A 315 -9.04 -14.53 -24.12
CA ILE A 315 -7.96 -15.17 -24.88
C ILE A 315 -8.37 -16.59 -25.30
N ALA A 316 -8.85 -17.42 -24.38
CA ALA A 316 -9.30 -18.77 -24.68
C ALA A 316 -10.39 -18.79 -25.76
N HIS A 317 -11.38 -17.89 -25.67
CA HIS A 317 -12.43 -17.77 -26.66
C HIS A 317 -11.90 -17.32 -28.04
N LEU A 318 -10.95 -16.38 -28.09
CA LEU A 318 -10.33 -15.96 -29.35
C LEU A 318 -9.54 -17.10 -30.00
N LEU A 319 -8.91 -17.99 -29.23
CA LEU A 319 -8.23 -19.17 -29.77
C LEU A 319 -9.23 -20.18 -30.35
N GLU A 320 -10.40 -20.38 -29.73
CA GLU A 320 -11.49 -21.22 -30.27
C GLU A 320 -12.03 -20.63 -31.59
N LEU A 321 -12.20 -19.30 -31.65
CA LEU A 321 -12.56 -18.61 -32.89
C LEU A 321 -11.47 -18.75 -33.95
N LEU A 322 -10.20 -18.77 -33.55
CA LEU A 322 -9.09 -18.94 -34.48
C LEU A 322 -9.05 -20.35 -35.10
N GLU A 323 -9.40 -21.37 -34.33
CA GLU A 323 -9.53 -22.76 -34.80
C GLU A 323 -10.70 -22.89 -35.78
N SER A 324 -11.86 -22.36 -35.42
CA SER A 324 -13.08 -22.43 -36.25
C SER A 324 -13.05 -21.56 -37.52
N SER A 325 -12.15 -20.57 -37.58
CA SER A 325 -12.03 -19.63 -38.71
C SER A 325 -11.02 -20.05 -39.79
N ALA A 326 -10.59 -21.31 -39.82
CA ALA A 326 -9.53 -21.80 -40.71
C ALA A 326 -9.76 -21.50 -42.21
N SER A 327 -11.02 -21.44 -42.67
CA SER A 327 -11.39 -21.19 -44.07
C SER A 327 -11.56 -19.71 -44.42
N ASP A 328 -11.84 -18.82 -43.46
CA ASP A 328 -12.05 -17.39 -43.69
C ASP A 328 -10.78 -16.60 -43.34
N LYS A 329 -9.99 -16.28 -44.38
CA LYS A 329 -8.73 -15.54 -44.23
C LYS A 329 -8.91 -14.14 -43.63
N VAL A 330 -10.02 -13.46 -43.93
CA VAL A 330 -10.28 -12.10 -43.45
C VAL A 330 -10.65 -12.15 -41.98
N TYR A 331 -11.56 -13.03 -41.60
CA TYR A 331 -11.96 -13.23 -40.22
C TYR A 331 -10.79 -13.74 -39.37
N ARG A 332 -10.00 -14.68 -39.87
CA ARG A 332 -8.77 -15.16 -39.22
C ARG A 332 -7.79 -14.03 -38.93
N ALA A 333 -7.52 -13.16 -39.91
CA ALA A 333 -6.63 -12.01 -39.71
C ALA A 333 -7.14 -11.02 -38.65
N ILE A 334 -8.46 -10.87 -38.54
CA ILE A 334 -9.10 -10.06 -37.51
C ILE A 334 -8.87 -10.67 -36.12
N VAL A 335 -9.14 -11.97 -35.97
CA VAL A 335 -8.96 -12.69 -34.70
C VAL A 335 -7.49 -12.65 -34.26
N LEU A 336 -6.54 -12.89 -35.17
CA LEU A 336 -5.10 -12.80 -34.88
C LEU A 336 -4.67 -11.41 -34.38
N GLN A 337 -5.20 -10.34 -34.97
CA GLN A 337 -4.90 -8.98 -34.52
C GLN A 337 -5.48 -8.71 -33.12
N GLU A 338 -6.69 -9.20 -32.84
CA GLU A 338 -7.32 -9.08 -31.52
C GLU A 338 -6.53 -9.84 -30.46
N ILE A 339 -6.10 -11.07 -30.76
CA ILE A 339 -5.22 -11.89 -29.89
C ILE A 339 -3.92 -11.11 -29.59
N SER A 340 -3.31 -10.48 -30.61
CA SER A 340 -2.07 -9.72 -30.44
C SER A 340 -2.26 -8.52 -29.50
N ASN A 341 -3.40 -7.84 -29.65
CA ASN A 341 -3.74 -6.68 -28.84
C ASN A 341 -4.05 -7.07 -27.38
N ILE A 342 -4.80 -8.17 -27.15
CA ILE A 342 -5.13 -8.61 -25.79
C ILE A 342 -3.91 -9.19 -25.06
N CYS A 343 -3.03 -9.93 -25.73
CA CYS A 343 -1.78 -10.41 -25.15
C CYS A 343 -0.87 -9.25 -24.72
N HIS A 344 -0.78 -8.20 -25.53
CA HIS A 344 -0.05 -7.00 -25.15
C HIS A 344 -0.68 -6.29 -23.93
N LEU A 345 -2.02 -6.22 -23.86
CA LEU A 345 -2.74 -5.66 -22.72
C LEU A 345 -2.42 -6.44 -21.43
N GLU A 346 -2.47 -7.78 -21.51
CA GLU A 346 -2.23 -8.66 -20.36
C GLU A 346 -0.78 -8.60 -19.89
N TYR A 347 0.18 -8.59 -20.83
CA TYR A 347 1.59 -8.35 -20.52
C TYR A 347 1.78 -7.02 -19.79
N SER A 348 1.19 -5.94 -20.30
CA SER A 348 1.30 -4.61 -19.70
C SER A 348 0.71 -4.57 -18.28
N ARG A 349 -0.40 -5.29 -18.05
CA ARG A 349 -1.03 -5.43 -16.73
C ARG A 349 -0.09 -6.14 -15.75
N ALA A 350 0.42 -7.31 -16.12
CA ALA A 350 1.31 -8.07 -15.23
C ALA A 350 2.63 -7.37 -14.97
N GLN A 351 3.20 -6.72 -15.98
CA GLN A 351 4.40 -5.90 -15.82
C GLN A 351 4.16 -4.74 -14.85
N ALA A 352 2.99 -4.08 -14.91
CA ALA A 352 2.66 -3.00 -13.99
C ALA A 352 2.58 -3.49 -12.53
N ILE A 353 1.99 -4.66 -12.29
CA ILE A 353 1.91 -5.28 -10.95
C ILE A 353 3.30 -5.68 -10.45
N PHE A 354 4.12 -6.33 -11.29
CA PHE A 354 5.49 -6.68 -10.93
C PHE A 354 6.30 -5.43 -10.57
N ARG A 355 6.26 -4.40 -11.43
CA ARG A 355 6.92 -3.11 -11.18
C ARG A 355 6.44 -2.46 -9.89
N GLN A 356 5.14 -2.55 -9.59
CA GLN A 356 4.55 -2.00 -8.37
C GLN A 356 5.19 -2.58 -7.11
N TYR A 357 5.47 -3.87 -7.07
CA TYR A 357 6.14 -4.48 -5.91
C TYR A 357 7.64 -4.20 -5.90
N VAL A 358 8.31 -4.28 -7.05
CA VAL A 358 9.75 -3.97 -7.13
C VAL A 358 10.05 -2.53 -6.68
N GLN A 359 9.21 -1.56 -7.04
CA GLN A 359 9.44 -0.16 -6.69
C GLN A 359 9.24 0.18 -5.20
N THR A 360 8.54 -0.66 -4.43
CA THR A 360 8.34 -0.47 -2.98
C THR A 360 9.24 -1.38 -2.14
N CYS A 361 9.83 -2.40 -2.76
CA CYS A 361 10.61 -3.44 -2.11
C CYS A 361 12.09 -3.34 -2.51
N THR A 362 12.64 -4.39 -3.14
CA THR A 362 14.08 -4.53 -3.41
C THR A 362 14.60 -3.42 -4.31
N GLY A 363 13.75 -2.91 -5.22
CA GLY A 363 14.06 -1.81 -6.12
C GLY A 363 13.84 -0.40 -5.56
N ALA A 364 13.38 -0.21 -4.31
CA ALA A 364 12.89 1.09 -3.82
C ALA A 364 13.85 2.29 -4.03
N LYS A 365 15.17 2.07 -3.99
CA LYS A 365 16.17 3.12 -4.22
C LYS A 365 16.22 3.58 -5.68
N TRP A 366 15.81 2.73 -6.62
CA TRP A 366 15.83 2.91 -8.07
C TRP A 366 14.55 3.53 -8.61
N PHE A 367 13.58 3.89 -7.77
CA PHE A 367 12.34 4.55 -8.20
C PHE A 367 12.12 5.88 -7.48
N ARG A 368 11.49 6.82 -8.17
CA ARG A 368 11.08 8.13 -7.66
C ARG A 368 9.61 8.36 -7.94
N ARG A 369 8.85 8.81 -6.95
CA ARG A 369 7.54 9.41 -7.17
C ARG A 369 7.69 10.87 -7.60
N ALA A 370 6.97 11.28 -8.63
CA ALA A 370 6.84 12.69 -8.97
C ALA A 370 5.91 13.38 -7.97
N SER A 371 6.41 14.36 -7.22
CA SER A 371 5.69 15.03 -6.12
C SER A 371 4.26 15.47 -6.51
N ASN A 372 4.07 15.98 -7.73
CA ASN A 372 2.78 16.44 -8.27
C ASN A 372 2.37 15.74 -9.59
N GLY A 373 3.06 14.67 -9.97
CA GLY A 373 2.79 13.98 -11.23
C GLY A 373 1.74 12.89 -11.04
N LEU A 374 0.71 12.89 -11.90
CA LEU A 374 -0.17 11.74 -12.06
C LEU A 374 0.16 11.02 -13.38
N ASP A 375 -0.08 9.71 -13.41
CA ASP A 375 -0.05 8.93 -14.64
C ASP A 375 -1.38 9.06 -15.41
N SER A 376 -1.49 8.37 -16.54
CA SER A 376 -2.68 8.42 -17.41
C SER A 376 -3.95 7.86 -16.78
N VAL A 377 -3.84 7.11 -15.67
CA VAL A 377 -4.97 6.51 -14.95
C VAL A 377 -5.23 7.21 -13.61
N GLY A 378 -4.50 8.30 -13.32
CA GLY A 378 -4.72 9.16 -12.17
C GLY A 378 -4.06 8.71 -10.87
N ASN A 379 -3.09 7.78 -10.94
CA ASN A 379 -2.26 7.38 -9.81
C ASN A 379 -0.99 8.25 -9.72
N PRO A 380 -0.33 8.35 -8.55
CA PRO A 380 0.96 9.02 -8.45
C PRO A 380 1.98 8.45 -9.43
N ARG A 381 2.57 9.31 -10.25
CA ARG A 381 3.51 8.92 -11.28
C ARG A 381 4.85 8.53 -10.66
N VAL A 382 5.27 7.29 -10.87
CA VAL A 382 6.59 6.79 -10.45
C VAL A 382 7.49 6.58 -11.67
N THR A 383 8.74 7.01 -11.59
CA THR A 383 9.76 6.85 -12.64
C THR A 383 10.97 6.12 -12.09
N MET A 384 11.58 5.25 -12.90
CA MET A 384 12.87 4.63 -12.58
C MET A 384 13.98 5.69 -12.63
N LYS A 385 14.96 5.57 -11.73
CA LYS A 385 16.19 6.38 -11.65
C LYS A 385 17.37 5.52 -12.08
N GLY A 386 18.40 6.16 -12.63
CA GLY A 386 19.67 5.50 -12.95
C GLY A 386 19.57 4.54 -14.13
N ASP A 387 20.72 3.98 -14.52
CA ASP A 387 20.81 2.93 -15.54
C ASP A 387 20.96 1.57 -14.85
N PRO A 388 20.05 0.60 -15.09
CA PRO A 388 20.19 -0.76 -14.57
C PRO A 388 21.54 -1.40 -14.89
N GLU A 389 22.25 -1.00 -15.95
CA GLU A 389 23.58 -1.51 -16.29
C GLU A 389 24.64 -1.34 -15.18
N GLU A 390 24.46 -0.37 -14.28
CA GLU A 390 25.34 -0.17 -13.13
C GLU A 390 25.32 -1.37 -12.16
N LEU A 391 24.24 -2.17 -12.17
CA LEU A 391 24.04 -3.31 -11.27
C LEU A 391 24.50 -4.64 -11.85
N THR A 392 24.88 -4.71 -13.13
CA THR A 392 25.15 -5.97 -13.84
C THR A 392 26.13 -6.89 -13.10
N ARG A 393 27.08 -6.33 -12.35
CA ARG A 393 28.03 -7.09 -11.49
C ARG A 393 27.72 -7.03 -10.00
N ALA A 394 27.17 -5.93 -9.52
CA ALA A 394 26.98 -5.68 -8.10
C ALA A 394 25.75 -6.39 -7.54
N ASP A 395 24.66 -6.42 -8.33
CA ASP A 395 23.40 -7.08 -7.99
C ASP A 395 22.72 -7.56 -9.29
N PRO A 396 23.14 -8.72 -9.84
CA PRO A 396 22.58 -9.25 -11.08
C PRO A 396 21.07 -9.54 -11.01
N GLN A 397 20.57 -9.94 -9.83
CA GLN A 397 19.15 -10.17 -9.62
C GLN A 397 18.36 -8.87 -9.79
N LEU A 398 18.75 -7.83 -9.08
CA LEU A 398 18.10 -6.53 -9.18
C LEU A 398 18.24 -5.93 -10.58
N HIS A 399 19.39 -6.12 -11.25
CA HIS A 399 19.57 -5.73 -12.65
C HIS A 399 18.48 -6.33 -13.55
N TYR A 400 18.29 -7.65 -13.53
CA TYR A 400 17.27 -8.32 -14.36
C TYR A 400 15.84 -7.89 -13.99
N MET A 401 15.54 -7.75 -12.70
CA MET A 401 14.23 -7.27 -12.23
C MET A 401 13.94 -5.84 -12.70
N LEU A 402 14.92 -4.93 -12.65
CA LEU A 402 14.76 -3.56 -13.17
C LEU A 402 14.58 -3.55 -14.69
N ARG A 403 15.30 -4.40 -15.43
CA ARG A 403 15.09 -4.56 -16.89
C ARG A 403 13.66 -4.97 -17.24
N LEU A 404 13.06 -5.86 -16.46
CA LEU A 404 11.66 -6.25 -16.61
C LEU A 404 10.68 -5.10 -16.30
N CYS A 405 11.06 -4.13 -15.47
CA CYS A 405 10.23 -2.98 -15.10
C CYS A 405 10.27 -1.81 -16.12
N GLN A 406 11.16 -1.85 -17.13
CA GLN A 406 11.29 -0.76 -18.10
C GLN A 406 10.10 -0.71 -19.05
N THR A 407 9.62 0.51 -19.36
CA THR A 407 8.42 0.72 -20.19
C THR A 407 8.61 0.30 -21.66
N ASP A 408 9.85 0.17 -22.12
CA ASP A 408 10.19 -0.28 -23.47
C ASP A 408 10.49 -1.78 -23.56
N THR A 409 10.47 -2.49 -22.42
CA THR A 409 10.51 -3.95 -22.37
C THR A 409 9.14 -4.47 -22.80
N ASN A 410 9.11 -5.20 -23.90
CA ASN A 410 7.93 -5.91 -24.38
C ASN A 410 8.06 -7.41 -24.07
N ALA A 411 7.00 -8.20 -24.29
CA ALA A 411 7.01 -9.63 -24.00
C ALA A 411 8.20 -10.37 -24.62
N SER A 412 8.57 -10.06 -25.88
CA SER A 412 9.71 -10.68 -26.55
C SER A 412 11.06 -10.34 -25.89
N LYS A 413 11.28 -9.09 -25.48
CA LYS A 413 12.47 -8.70 -24.70
C LYS A 413 12.46 -9.32 -23.30
N ALA A 414 11.27 -9.45 -22.69
CA ALA A 414 11.11 -9.99 -21.35
C ALA A 414 11.54 -11.46 -21.25
N VAL A 415 11.35 -12.25 -22.33
CA VAL A 415 11.87 -13.63 -22.42
C VAL A 415 13.34 -13.68 -22.03
N GLY A 416 14.19 -12.91 -22.70
CA GLY A 416 15.63 -12.94 -22.45
C GLY A 416 16.05 -12.52 -21.04
N TRP A 417 15.29 -11.63 -20.40
CA TRP A 417 15.55 -11.24 -19.01
C TRP A 417 15.07 -12.29 -18.00
N LEU A 418 13.93 -12.93 -18.26
CA LEU A 418 13.43 -14.03 -17.44
C LEU A 418 14.30 -15.27 -17.55
N THR A 419 14.81 -15.60 -18.73
CA THR A 419 15.79 -16.67 -18.95
C THR A 419 17.03 -16.45 -18.09
N LYS A 420 17.67 -15.27 -18.18
CA LYS A 420 18.84 -14.92 -17.36
C LYS A 420 18.57 -14.96 -15.86
N LEU A 421 17.37 -14.53 -15.44
CA LEU A 421 16.99 -14.57 -14.03
C LEU A 421 16.76 -16.01 -13.55
N SER A 422 16.15 -16.86 -14.39
CA SER A 422 15.96 -18.28 -14.09
C SER A 422 17.30 -19.03 -14.02
N GLU A 423 18.22 -18.76 -14.95
CA GLU A 423 19.59 -19.30 -14.92
C GLU A 423 20.34 -18.87 -13.65
N LEU A 424 20.20 -17.60 -13.24
CA LEU A 424 20.77 -17.09 -12.00
C LEU A 424 20.21 -17.84 -10.78
N HIS A 425 18.89 -18.04 -10.71
CA HIS A 425 18.25 -18.77 -9.62
C HIS A 425 18.61 -20.25 -9.59
N ALA A 426 18.80 -20.87 -10.76
CA ALA A 426 19.26 -22.26 -10.85
C ALA A 426 20.72 -22.40 -10.38
N ALA A 427 21.60 -21.48 -10.76
CA ALA A 427 23.00 -21.46 -10.34
C ALA A 427 23.17 -21.06 -8.87
N HIS A 428 22.31 -20.17 -8.37
CA HIS A 428 22.36 -19.62 -7.03
C HIS A 428 20.96 -19.60 -6.37
N PRO A 429 20.48 -20.75 -5.84
CA PRO A 429 19.15 -20.83 -5.22
C PRO A 429 18.91 -19.83 -4.09
N ALA A 430 19.97 -19.48 -3.36
CA ALA A 430 19.90 -18.46 -2.30
C ALA A 430 19.50 -17.07 -2.82
N GLU A 431 19.73 -16.73 -4.09
CA GLU A 431 19.24 -15.47 -4.68
C GLU A 431 17.70 -15.49 -4.82
N ARG A 432 17.12 -16.64 -5.21
CA ARG A 432 15.67 -16.83 -5.29
C ARG A 432 15.01 -16.64 -3.92
N GLU A 433 15.64 -17.15 -2.86
CA GLU A 433 15.15 -17.03 -1.49
C GLU A 433 15.18 -15.60 -0.93
N LYS A 434 15.95 -14.69 -1.55
CA LYS A 434 15.97 -13.27 -1.17
C LYS A 434 14.75 -12.49 -1.69
N LEU A 435 14.01 -13.03 -2.67
CA LEU A 435 12.83 -12.36 -3.19
C LEU A 435 11.76 -12.25 -2.12
N LEU A 436 11.21 -11.05 -1.95
CA LEU A 436 10.07 -10.88 -1.08
C LEU A 436 8.85 -11.60 -1.69
N PRO A 437 7.92 -12.13 -0.87
CA PRO A 437 6.80 -12.93 -1.35
C PRO A 437 6.01 -12.28 -2.51
N ALA A 438 5.73 -10.97 -2.43
CA ALA A 438 5.01 -10.30 -3.52
C ALA A 438 5.84 -10.06 -4.79
N GLU A 439 7.16 -9.88 -4.66
CA GLU A 439 8.05 -9.82 -5.82
C GLU A 439 8.10 -11.18 -6.51
N ALA A 440 8.16 -12.27 -5.73
CA ALA A 440 8.11 -13.63 -6.25
C ALA A 440 6.76 -13.95 -6.92
N ASP A 441 5.64 -13.70 -6.25
CA ASP A 441 4.29 -13.98 -6.78
C ASP A 441 4.02 -13.21 -8.08
N SER A 442 4.37 -11.92 -8.12
CA SER A 442 4.16 -11.09 -9.32
C SER A 442 5.14 -11.41 -10.46
N LEU A 443 6.36 -11.87 -10.14
CA LEU A 443 7.31 -12.39 -11.12
C LEU A 443 6.80 -13.68 -11.74
N SER A 444 6.27 -14.60 -10.92
CA SER A 444 5.65 -15.85 -11.37
C SER A 444 4.50 -15.59 -12.34
N ASP A 445 3.60 -14.65 -12.02
CA ASP A 445 2.50 -14.26 -12.92
C ASP A 445 3.01 -13.67 -14.24
N LEU A 446 4.02 -12.81 -14.19
CA LEU A 446 4.64 -12.24 -15.39
C LEU A 446 5.30 -13.33 -16.25
N ALA A 447 5.96 -14.30 -15.64
CA ALA A 447 6.63 -15.40 -16.33
C ALA A 447 5.64 -16.28 -17.08
N VAL A 448 4.50 -16.64 -16.47
CA VAL A 448 3.43 -17.42 -17.11
C VAL A 448 2.90 -16.70 -18.36
N ILE A 449 2.63 -15.39 -18.26
CA ILE A 449 2.13 -14.59 -19.38
C ILE A 449 3.18 -14.49 -20.51
N VAL A 450 4.45 -14.26 -20.17
CA VAL A 450 5.53 -14.16 -21.16
C VAL A 450 5.75 -15.50 -21.87
N ALA A 451 5.76 -16.61 -21.14
CA ALA A 451 5.89 -17.95 -21.70
C ALA A 451 4.75 -18.26 -22.68
N PHE A 452 3.50 -17.97 -22.31
CA PHE A 452 2.36 -18.15 -23.19
C PHE A 452 2.48 -17.32 -24.48
N ILE A 453 2.91 -16.05 -24.39
CA ILE A 453 3.09 -15.19 -25.57
C ILE A 453 4.22 -15.71 -26.48
N GLN A 454 5.30 -16.23 -25.90
CA GLN A 454 6.41 -16.83 -26.63
C GLN A 454 5.95 -18.07 -27.41
N ASP A 455 5.12 -18.92 -26.80
CA ASP A 455 4.55 -20.12 -27.42
C ASP A 455 3.56 -19.81 -28.55
N LEU A 456 2.78 -18.74 -28.37
CA LEU A 456 1.77 -18.31 -29.33
C LEU A 456 2.39 -17.81 -30.64
N SER A 457 3.51 -17.10 -30.55
CA SER A 457 4.16 -16.46 -31.71
C SER A 457 4.47 -17.43 -32.87
N PRO A 458 5.18 -18.56 -32.66
CA PRO A 458 5.44 -19.54 -33.71
C PRO A 458 4.19 -20.31 -34.15
N ALA A 459 3.25 -20.58 -33.25
CA ALA A 459 2.10 -21.43 -33.52
C ALA A 459 1.06 -20.80 -34.48
N VAL A 460 0.89 -19.47 -34.44
CA VAL A 460 -0.22 -18.82 -35.18
C VAL A 460 0.18 -17.65 -36.10
N SER A 461 1.47 -17.43 -36.37
CA SER A 461 1.97 -16.31 -37.21
C SER A 461 1.40 -14.96 -36.77
N MET A 462 1.68 -14.59 -35.52
CA MET A 462 1.09 -13.41 -34.87
C MET A 462 1.47 -12.09 -35.57
N PRO A 463 0.51 -11.20 -35.86
CA PRO A 463 0.80 -9.85 -36.31
C PRO A 463 1.40 -9.02 -35.15
N SER A 464 2.15 -7.97 -35.50
CA SER A 464 2.60 -6.98 -34.53
C SER A 464 1.41 -6.31 -33.83
N PHE A 465 1.58 -5.98 -32.55
CA PHE A 465 0.65 -5.12 -31.82
C PHE A 465 0.32 -3.85 -32.62
N SER A 466 -0.97 -3.50 -32.71
CA SER A 466 -1.41 -2.34 -33.49
C SER A 466 -2.20 -1.36 -32.63
N ARG A 467 -1.68 -0.15 -32.44
CA ARG A 467 -2.40 0.96 -31.76
C ARG A 467 -3.58 1.54 -32.57
N LYS A 468 -3.79 1.09 -33.81
CA LYS A 468 -4.83 1.64 -34.71
C LYS A 468 -5.88 0.61 -35.13
N LYS A 469 -5.48 -0.65 -35.31
CA LYS A 469 -6.39 -1.71 -35.77
C LYS A 469 -6.97 -2.45 -34.59
N ARG A 470 -8.29 -2.72 -34.64
CA ARG A 470 -8.99 -3.61 -33.70
C ARG A 470 -8.70 -3.26 -32.23
N GLN A 471 -8.87 -1.99 -31.91
CA GLN A 471 -8.68 -1.45 -30.56
C GLN A 471 -10.00 -1.36 -29.77
N ALA A 472 -11.12 -1.85 -30.31
CA ALA A 472 -12.43 -1.63 -29.70
C ALA A 472 -12.53 -2.25 -28.30
N PHE A 473 -12.07 -3.49 -28.13
CA PHE A 473 -12.04 -4.14 -26.81
C PHE A 473 -11.05 -3.44 -25.88
N VAL A 474 -9.81 -3.23 -26.33
CA VAL A 474 -8.75 -2.58 -25.54
C VAL A 474 -9.17 -1.19 -25.06
N ALA A 475 -9.70 -0.35 -25.96
CA ALA A 475 -10.16 0.99 -25.64
C ALA A 475 -11.36 0.99 -24.67
N ARG A 476 -12.33 0.07 -24.85
CA ARG A 476 -13.46 -0.08 -23.91
C ARG A 476 -12.99 -0.58 -22.54
N SER A 477 -12.06 -1.52 -22.50
CA SER A 477 -11.46 -2.02 -21.26
C SER A 477 -10.70 -0.92 -20.52
N GLN A 478 -9.92 -0.10 -21.23
CA GLN A 478 -9.24 1.06 -20.65
C GLN A 478 -10.22 2.16 -20.20
N GLY A 479 -11.32 2.37 -20.92
CA GLY A 479 -12.39 3.28 -20.51
C GLY A 479 -13.06 2.83 -19.20
N LEU A 480 -13.44 1.55 -19.12
CA LEU A 480 -13.99 0.95 -17.91
C LEU A 480 -13.02 1.03 -16.73
N GLU A 481 -11.73 0.80 -16.97
CA GLU A 481 -10.68 0.96 -15.95
C GLU A 481 -10.63 2.40 -15.41
N ALA A 482 -10.74 3.40 -16.27
CA ALA A 482 -10.77 4.80 -15.84
C ALA A 482 -12.00 5.12 -14.99
N GLU A 483 -13.18 4.60 -15.36
CA GLU A 483 -14.42 4.75 -14.59
C GLU A 483 -14.31 4.07 -13.21
N LEU A 484 -13.80 2.83 -13.16
CA LEU A 484 -13.61 2.10 -11.92
C LEU A 484 -12.59 2.77 -11.00
N ASN A 485 -11.53 3.37 -11.54
CA ASN A 485 -10.56 4.15 -10.75
C ASN A 485 -11.17 5.44 -10.16
N GLN A 486 -12.21 6.00 -10.78
CA GLN A 486 -12.97 7.11 -10.19
C GLN A 486 -13.87 6.61 -9.05
N LEU A 487 -14.55 5.48 -9.25
CA LEU A 487 -15.37 4.85 -8.22
C LEU A 487 -14.55 4.41 -7.00
N LYS A 488 -13.33 3.87 -7.22
CA LYS A 488 -12.40 3.48 -6.16
C LYS A 488 -12.17 4.58 -5.11
N LYS A 489 -12.17 5.85 -5.53
CA LYS A 489 -11.99 7.01 -4.64
C LYS A 489 -13.21 7.31 -3.78
N GLN A 490 -14.38 6.78 -4.15
CA GLN A 490 -15.66 6.98 -3.48
C GLN A 490 -16.06 5.78 -2.62
N VAL A 491 -15.46 4.61 -2.87
CA VAL A 491 -15.72 3.37 -2.13
C VAL A 491 -15.08 3.45 -0.75
N ASP A 492 -15.92 3.43 0.27
CA ASP A 492 -15.53 3.32 1.67
C ASP A 492 -15.96 1.96 2.22
N LEU A 493 -14.99 1.08 2.42
CA LEU A 493 -15.17 -0.26 2.98
C LEU A 493 -14.59 -0.36 4.39
N ARG A 494 -14.29 0.77 5.06
CA ARG A 494 -13.60 0.77 6.37
C ARG A 494 -14.36 0.01 7.47
N ASP A 495 -15.67 -0.15 7.33
CA ASP A 495 -16.50 -0.95 8.26
C ASP A 495 -16.39 -2.47 8.04
N PHE A 496 -15.87 -2.91 6.89
CA PHE A 496 -15.81 -4.32 6.48
C PHE A 496 -14.38 -4.82 6.27
N ALA A 497 -13.49 -3.94 5.80
CA ALA A 497 -12.09 -4.18 5.53
C ALA A 497 -11.23 -3.56 6.65
N ALA A 498 -11.38 -4.07 7.87
CA ALA A 498 -10.42 -3.79 8.92
C ALA A 498 -9.19 -4.70 8.72
N PRO A 499 -7.95 -4.19 8.86
CA PRO A 499 -6.79 -5.07 8.99
C PRO A 499 -7.04 -6.00 10.19
N SER A 500 -6.66 -7.27 10.03
CA SER A 500 -6.96 -8.36 10.97
C SER A 500 -5.74 -8.83 11.73
#